data_AF-A0AAN0J457-F1
#
_entry.id   AF-A0AAN0J457-F1
#
_cell.length_a   1.000
_cell.length_b   1.000
_cell.length_c   1.000
_cell.angle_alpha   90.00
_cell.angle_beta   90.00
_cell.angle_gamma   90.00
#
_symmetry.space_group_name_H-M   'P 1'
#
loop_
_entity.id
_entity.type
_entity.pdbx_description
1 polymer ?
#
loop_
_entity_poly.entity_id
_entity_poly.type
_entity_poly.pdbx_seq_one_letter_code
_entity_poly.pdbx_strand_id
1 'polypeptide(L)'
;MSESSEVAPAPPATGGDQQQQQGPPRPGGWQMLKTLAIQMAFFYLITSYFRGGSNKNNTGPDGSPQEAAVNIFSFGEQAELQLYLTDVEGDELALDSAQLIWSVPLEYGNWDDGPLGDGSRTSDVTVSVPTSIQENGSWYVHVLLVKSGKAIDSEDPQYDDNALVHEIKLINRYRKQRLHKTANLLTGKADISPGSIKASDHPEGEEMKIVSYWHPNITVNVVYDENRFVKDKVPAPLDKYIQFNESGTGYSPIVYINDYWNLATEYMPMNNTVKEATFHLSYTPLSFFRFQLYASMTRDNPWAQWLGQPDQSDEDQDTLKETLLDTNPYLLGLTVIVSIIHSVFEFLAFKNGTINNLILFTSFPLSLFPSLQKLAFKYLGWLLFPLLVSYGVYSLLYHEHKGWYSFVLSMLYGFLLTFGFITMTPQLFINYKLKSVAHLPWRMLTYKALNTFIDDMFAFVIKMPTMYRIGCFRDDIVFFIYLYQRWIYRVDMKRVNEFGTSGVDEVARNQKVTKDSRQLTQESADLTQESPQSAPVDPDADIKSPIDKKED
;
A
#
# COMPACT_ATOMS: atom_id res chain seq x y z
N MET A 1 50.06 -5.88 60.01
CA MET A 1 50.66 -4.80 59.19
C MET A 1 51.88 -5.42 58.51
N SER A 2 51.67 -5.93 57.30
CA SER A 2 52.70 -6.50 56.41
C SER A 2 52.01 -6.95 55.11
N GLU A 3 52.46 -6.42 53.97
CA GLU A 3 52.06 -6.75 52.61
C GLU A 3 52.41 -8.18 52.20
N SER A 4 51.54 -8.83 51.41
CA SER A 4 51.91 -9.76 50.32
C SER A 4 50.69 -10.01 49.39
N SER A 5 50.88 -9.80 48.07
CA SER A 5 50.37 -10.56 46.89
C SER A 5 48.89 -11.03 46.84
N GLU A 6 48.13 -10.91 45.75
CA GLU A 6 48.44 -11.48 44.41
C GLU A 6 47.39 -11.05 43.34
N VAL A 7 47.91 -10.54 42.21
CA VAL A 7 47.52 -10.71 40.78
C VAL A 7 46.04 -10.70 40.35
N ALA A 8 45.71 -9.74 39.47
CA ALA A 8 44.48 -9.65 38.69
C ALA A 8 44.45 -10.64 37.50
N PRO A 9 43.27 -11.19 37.14
CA PRO A 9 43.04 -11.76 35.82
C PRO A 9 42.22 -10.84 34.89
N ALA A 10 42.59 -10.94 33.61
CA ALA A 10 42.15 -10.22 32.41
C ALA A 10 40.64 -10.38 32.07
N PRO A 11 40.08 -9.48 31.21
CA PRO A 11 38.69 -9.54 30.79
C PRO A 11 38.46 -10.67 29.76
N PRO A 12 37.32 -11.39 29.79
CA PRO A 12 36.96 -12.27 28.68
C PRO A 12 36.32 -11.48 27.53
N ALA A 13 36.74 -11.92 26.35
CA ALA A 13 36.42 -11.46 25.01
C ALA A 13 34.94 -11.23 24.71
N THR A 14 34.73 -10.17 23.93
CA THR A 14 33.56 -9.86 23.10
C THR A 14 33.16 -11.03 22.21
N GLY A 15 32.00 -11.62 22.50
CA GLY A 15 31.27 -12.53 21.62
C GLY A 15 30.21 -11.75 20.85
N GLY A 16 30.13 -12.02 19.55
CA GLY A 16 29.45 -11.20 18.55
C GLY A 16 27.93 -11.07 18.67
N ASP A 17 27.47 -9.91 18.23
CA ASP A 17 26.08 -9.57 17.96
C ASP A 17 25.47 -10.53 16.94
N GLN A 18 24.62 -11.44 17.42
CA GLN A 18 23.60 -12.05 16.58
C GLN A 18 22.42 -11.07 16.47
N GLN A 19 22.29 -10.45 15.30
CA GLN A 19 21.04 -9.83 14.85
C GLN A 19 19.92 -10.88 14.88
N GLN A 20 19.09 -10.83 15.94
CA GLN A 20 17.81 -11.51 15.95
C GLN A 20 16.88 -10.81 14.95
N GLN A 21 16.67 -11.47 13.81
CA GLN A 21 15.55 -11.20 12.91
C GLN A 21 14.25 -11.34 13.69
N GLN A 22 13.61 -10.19 13.91
CA GLN A 22 12.28 -10.07 14.50
C GLN A 22 11.26 -10.72 13.57
N GLY A 23 10.78 -11.92 13.93
CA GLY A 23 9.43 -12.32 13.52
C GLY A 23 8.42 -11.33 14.12
N PRO A 24 7.32 -10.98 13.41
CA PRO A 24 6.40 -9.98 13.92
C PRO A 24 5.88 -10.41 15.30
N PRO A 25 5.97 -9.56 16.34
CA PRO A 25 5.44 -9.87 17.64
C PRO A 25 3.91 -9.96 17.54
N ARG A 26 3.39 -11.04 18.12
CA ARG A 26 1.98 -11.40 18.26
C ARG A 26 1.07 -10.16 18.41
N PRO A 27 -0.05 -10.05 17.69
CA PRO A 27 -0.94 -8.93 17.88
C PRO A 27 -1.67 -9.08 19.23
N GLY A 28 -1.12 -8.46 20.27
CA GLY A 28 -1.89 -8.10 21.47
C GLY A 28 -2.93 -7.06 21.09
N GLY A 29 -3.96 -6.85 21.93
CA GLY A 29 -5.00 -5.83 21.67
C GLY A 29 -4.45 -4.43 21.35
N TRP A 30 -3.21 -4.14 21.79
CA TRP A 30 -2.45 -2.96 21.42
C TRP A 30 -2.07 -2.88 19.93
N GLN A 31 -1.70 -3.99 19.29
CA GLN A 31 -1.42 -4.03 17.84
C GLN A 31 -2.69 -3.84 17.03
N MET A 32 -3.81 -4.40 17.48
CA MET A 32 -5.13 -4.18 16.86
C MET A 32 -5.57 -2.71 16.95
N LEU A 33 -5.42 -2.11 18.13
CA LEU A 33 -5.67 -0.68 18.34
C LEU A 33 -4.73 0.17 17.49
N LYS A 34 -3.47 -0.26 17.33
CA LYS A 34 -2.47 0.37 16.46
C LYS A 34 -2.86 0.26 14.99
N THR A 35 -3.34 -0.89 14.49
CA THR A 35 -3.87 -1.03 13.12
C THR A 35 -5.12 -0.20 12.89
N LEU A 36 -6.07 -0.16 13.85
CA LEU A 36 -7.25 0.70 13.77
C LEU A 36 -6.88 2.19 13.81
N ALA A 37 -5.89 2.58 14.62
CA ALA A 37 -5.37 3.94 14.66
C ALA A 37 -4.65 4.33 13.36
N ILE A 38 -3.88 3.41 12.77
CA ILE A 38 -3.24 3.60 11.46
C ILE A 38 -4.31 3.73 10.36
N GLN A 39 -5.36 2.92 10.39
CA GLN A 39 -6.48 3.02 9.44
C GLN A 39 -7.29 4.31 9.63
N MET A 40 -7.54 4.74 10.87
CA MET A 40 -8.17 6.04 11.16
C MET A 40 -7.27 7.21 10.77
N ALA A 41 -5.94 7.09 10.90
CA ALA A 41 -4.99 8.08 10.43
C ALA A 41 -4.95 8.14 8.89
N PHE A 42 -5.03 6.98 8.22
CA PHE A 42 -5.17 6.92 6.76
C PHE A 42 -6.49 7.53 6.30
N PHE A 43 -7.59 7.22 6.97
CA PHE A 43 -8.89 7.81 6.69
C PHE A 43 -8.91 9.32 6.97
N TYR A 44 -8.26 9.78 8.04
CA TYR A 44 -8.08 11.20 8.36
C TYR A 44 -7.19 11.91 7.35
N LEU A 45 -6.11 11.29 6.88
CA LEU A 45 -5.21 11.86 5.87
C LEU A 45 -5.90 11.95 4.51
N ILE A 46 -6.66 10.93 4.14
CA ILE A 46 -7.52 10.94 2.95
C ILE A 46 -8.61 12.01 3.09
N THR A 47 -9.33 12.08 4.22
CA THR A 47 -10.35 13.12 4.45
C THR A 47 -9.79 14.52 4.66
N SER A 48 -8.54 14.69 5.09
CA SER A 48 -7.85 15.98 5.11
C SER A 48 -7.38 16.38 3.72
N TYR A 49 -7.08 15.42 2.84
CA TYR A 49 -6.84 15.65 1.42
C TYR A 49 -8.12 16.05 0.68
N PHE A 50 -9.28 15.49 1.05
CA PHE A 50 -10.59 15.86 0.49
C PHE A 50 -11.24 17.08 1.15
N ARG A 51 -10.75 17.52 2.33
CA ARG A 51 -11.08 18.83 2.88
C ARG A 51 -10.16 19.86 2.23
N GLY A 52 -10.60 20.35 1.07
CA GLY A 52 -9.97 21.49 0.38
C GLY A 52 -9.57 22.56 1.39
N GLY A 53 -8.30 22.95 1.35
CA GLY A 53 -7.72 23.92 2.28
C GLY A 53 -8.56 25.18 2.31
N SER A 54 -9.19 25.46 3.45
CA SER A 54 -9.86 26.73 3.68
C SER A 54 -8.81 27.83 3.54
N ASN A 55 -9.00 28.72 2.56
CA ASN A 55 -8.17 29.89 2.30
C ASN A 55 -7.87 30.64 3.60
N LYS A 56 -6.64 30.53 4.10
CA LYS A 56 -6.08 31.48 5.07
C LYS A 56 -5.54 32.66 4.29
N ASN A 57 -5.89 33.87 4.72
CA ASN A 57 -5.47 35.13 4.10
C ASN A 57 -3.97 35.11 3.78
N ASN A 58 -3.65 35.25 2.50
CA ASN A 58 -2.28 35.26 2.00
C ASN A 58 -1.67 36.66 2.18
N THR A 59 -1.23 36.97 3.40
CA THR A 59 -0.33 38.11 3.63
C THR A 59 1.09 37.73 3.24
N GLY A 60 1.74 38.59 2.45
CA GLY A 60 3.17 38.49 2.13
C GLY A 60 4.05 38.95 3.29
N PRO A 61 5.39 38.86 3.17
CA PRO A 61 6.35 39.32 4.17
C PRO A 61 6.18 40.80 4.55
N ASP A 62 5.71 41.62 3.61
CA ASP A 62 5.45 43.06 3.75
C ASP A 62 4.01 43.40 4.19
N GLY A 63 3.18 42.40 4.48
CA GLY A 63 1.78 42.62 4.88
C GLY A 63 0.84 43.06 3.74
N SER A 64 1.32 43.16 2.50
CA SER A 64 0.48 43.31 1.32
C SER A 64 -0.27 42.00 1.01
N PRO A 65 -1.53 42.07 0.53
CA PRO A 65 -2.23 40.90 0.02
C PRO A 65 -1.49 40.40 -1.22
N GLN A 66 -0.94 39.19 -1.13
CA GLN A 66 -0.28 38.56 -2.27
C GLN A 66 -1.37 38.03 -3.20
N GLU A 67 -1.47 38.59 -4.40
CA GLU A 67 -2.44 38.15 -5.40
C GLU A 67 -2.15 36.70 -5.82
N ALA A 68 -3.22 35.92 -5.99
CA ALA A 68 -3.10 34.54 -6.40
C ALA A 68 -3.03 34.46 -7.92
N ALA A 69 -1.93 33.90 -8.43
CA ALA A 69 -1.67 33.72 -9.83
C ALA A 69 -2.70 32.78 -10.48
N VAL A 70 -2.99 33.04 -11.75
CA VAL A 70 -3.94 32.27 -12.57
C VAL A 70 -3.20 31.62 -13.74
N ASN A 71 -3.73 30.51 -14.26
CA ASN A 71 -3.19 29.91 -15.46
C ASN A 71 -3.25 30.90 -16.63
N ILE A 72 -2.14 31.05 -17.36
CA ILE A 72 -1.99 31.94 -18.51
C ILE A 72 -2.72 31.40 -19.75
N PHE A 73 -2.98 30.10 -19.79
CA PHE A 73 -3.75 29.43 -20.85
C PHE A 73 -5.22 29.38 -20.44
N SER A 74 -6.08 29.89 -21.32
CA SER A 74 -7.54 29.87 -21.12
C SER A 74 -8.17 28.64 -21.78
N PHE A 75 -9.30 28.17 -21.25
CA PHE A 75 -10.08 27.11 -21.88
C PHE A 75 -10.41 27.45 -23.35
N GLY A 76 -10.20 26.49 -24.25
CA GLY A 76 -10.46 26.64 -25.68
C GLY A 76 -9.34 27.34 -26.47
N GLU A 77 -8.25 27.71 -25.81
CA GLU A 77 -7.10 28.32 -26.47
C GLU A 77 -6.36 27.30 -27.34
N GLN A 78 -6.10 27.68 -28.60
CA GLN A 78 -5.42 26.81 -29.55
C GLN A 78 -3.91 26.80 -29.27
N ALA A 79 -3.35 25.61 -29.14
CA ALA A 79 -1.94 25.41 -28.87
C ALA A 79 -1.37 24.29 -29.75
N GLU A 80 -0.05 24.22 -29.83
CA GLU A 80 0.67 23.17 -30.50
C GLU A 80 1.67 22.55 -29.53
N LEU A 81 1.61 21.23 -29.38
CA LEU A 81 2.55 20.44 -28.62
C LEU A 81 3.61 19.90 -29.56
N GLN A 82 4.87 20.21 -29.29
CA GLN A 82 6.01 19.74 -30.08
C GLN A 82 6.99 18.99 -29.19
N LEU A 83 7.45 17.83 -29.68
CA LEU A 83 8.44 17.00 -29.00
C LEU A 83 9.72 16.99 -29.83
N TYR A 84 10.83 17.30 -29.16
CA TYR A 84 12.16 17.24 -29.71
C TYR A 84 13.02 16.25 -28.94
N LEU A 85 13.92 15.56 -29.62
CA LEU A 85 14.95 14.72 -29.01
C LEU A 85 16.32 15.34 -29.23
N THR A 86 17.15 15.32 -28.18
CA THR A 86 18.55 15.76 -28.23
C THR A 86 19.42 14.87 -27.37
N ASP A 87 20.67 14.70 -27.77
CA ASP A 87 21.73 14.03 -27.01
C ASP A 87 22.70 15.02 -26.34
N VAL A 88 22.45 16.33 -26.50
CA VAL A 88 23.23 17.41 -25.88
C VAL A 88 22.62 17.77 -24.52
N GLU A 89 23.46 17.91 -23.52
CA GLU A 89 23.08 18.38 -22.18
C GLU A 89 22.91 19.91 -22.19
N GLY A 90 21.73 20.40 -21.81
CA GLY A 90 21.44 21.82 -21.69
C GLY A 90 19.95 22.10 -21.48
N ASP A 91 19.66 23.16 -20.74
CA ASP A 91 18.28 23.62 -20.50
C ASP A 91 17.73 24.41 -21.71
N GLU A 92 18.58 24.91 -22.59
CA GLU A 92 18.16 25.62 -23.80
C GLU A 92 17.95 24.65 -24.95
N LEU A 93 16.83 24.81 -25.66
CA LEU A 93 16.57 24.03 -26.87
C LEU A 93 17.47 24.54 -28.00
N ALA A 94 18.62 23.90 -28.15
CA ALA A 94 19.47 24.10 -29.32
C ALA A 94 18.75 23.51 -30.55
N LEU A 95 17.92 24.33 -31.20
CA LEU A 95 17.15 24.00 -32.42
C LEU A 95 18.04 23.39 -33.52
N ASP A 96 19.32 23.75 -33.54
CA ASP A 96 20.32 23.22 -34.49
C ASP A 96 20.70 21.75 -34.25
N SER A 97 20.60 21.26 -33.01
CA SER A 97 20.93 19.87 -32.63
C SER A 97 19.70 19.04 -32.27
N ALA A 98 18.54 19.67 -32.05
CA ALA A 98 17.32 19.02 -31.63
C ALA A 98 16.51 18.50 -32.83
N GLN A 99 16.18 17.20 -32.83
CA GLN A 99 15.34 16.60 -33.87
C GLN A 99 13.86 16.68 -33.47
N LEU A 100 13.02 17.37 -34.25
CA LEU A 100 11.56 17.33 -34.09
C LEU A 100 11.06 15.91 -34.42
N ILE A 101 10.45 15.25 -33.45
CA ILE A 101 9.91 13.90 -33.61
C ILE A 101 8.39 13.89 -33.75
N TRP A 102 7.70 14.87 -33.17
CA TRP A 102 6.23 14.89 -33.19
C TRP A 102 5.71 16.30 -32.96
N SER A 103 4.67 16.67 -33.72
CA SER A 103 3.90 17.91 -33.54
C SER A 103 2.42 17.58 -33.55
N VAL A 104 1.68 18.15 -32.60
CA VAL A 104 0.25 17.93 -32.41
C VAL A 104 -0.45 19.25 -32.13
N PRO A 105 -1.37 19.70 -33.01
CA PRO A 105 -2.29 20.78 -32.67
C PRO A 105 -3.31 20.27 -31.66
N LEU A 106 -3.57 21.07 -30.62
CA LEU A 106 -4.52 20.76 -29.56
C LEU A 106 -5.26 22.02 -29.10
N GLU A 107 -6.42 21.81 -28.49
CA GLU A 107 -7.20 22.85 -27.83
C GLU A 107 -7.07 22.68 -26.31
N TYR A 108 -6.57 23.70 -25.62
CA TYR A 108 -6.32 23.61 -24.19
C TYR A 108 -7.63 23.43 -23.41
N GLY A 109 -7.70 22.35 -22.63
CA GLY A 109 -8.88 21.97 -21.86
C GLY A 109 -9.95 21.19 -22.64
N ASN A 110 -9.72 20.83 -23.91
CA ASN A 110 -10.62 19.95 -24.65
C ASN A 110 -10.33 18.48 -24.34
N TRP A 111 -11.36 17.76 -23.88
CA TRP A 111 -11.29 16.35 -23.45
C TRP A 111 -11.90 15.37 -24.46
N ASP A 112 -12.58 15.89 -25.48
CA ASP A 112 -13.34 15.09 -26.44
C ASP A 112 -12.66 15.05 -27.83
N ASP A 113 -11.44 15.60 -27.93
CA ASP A 113 -10.64 15.58 -29.16
C ASP A 113 -10.06 14.18 -29.46
N GLY A 114 -9.44 14.03 -30.63
CA GLY A 114 -8.72 12.83 -31.02
C GLY A 114 -9.58 11.73 -31.65
N PRO A 115 -8.96 10.66 -32.19
CA PRO A 115 -9.66 9.65 -32.98
C PRO A 115 -10.67 8.81 -32.19
N LEU A 116 -10.46 8.69 -30.88
CA LEU A 116 -11.26 7.87 -29.96
C LEU A 116 -12.26 8.70 -29.14
N GLY A 117 -12.23 10.04 -29.27
CA GLY A 117 -13.08 10.96 -28.51
C GLY A 117 -12.76 11.01 -27.01
N ASP A 118 -11.51 10.73 -26.64
CA ASP A 118 -11.00 10.74 -25.26
C ASP A 118 -9.91 11.80 -25.02
N GLY A 119 -9.74 12.72 -25.97
CA GLY A 119 -8.70 13.75 -25.97
C GLY A 119 -7.32 13.22 -26.33
N SER A 120 -7.18 11.91 -26.58
CA SER A 120 -5.88 11.29 -26.80
C SER A 120 -5.43 11.30 -28.25
N ARG A 121 -4.13 11.45 -28.46
CA ARG A 121 -3.49 11.32 -29.77
C ARG A 121 -2.22 10.49 -29.64
N THR A 122 -2.00 9.59 -30.60
CA THR A 122 -0.87 8.66 -30.58
C THR A 122 -0.14 8.67 -31.92
N SER A 123 1.18 8.43 -31.88
CA SER A 123 2.01 8.30 -33.07
C SER A 123 3.22 7.45 -32.78
N ASP A 124 3.61 6.63 -33.75
CA ASP A 124 4.82 5.82 -33.68
C ASP A 124 5.91 6.46 -34.52
N VAL A 125 7.09 6.66 -33.92
CA VAL A 125 8.22 7.30 -34.58
C VAL A 125 9.46 6.46 -34.38
N THR A 126 10.18 6.18 -35.46
CA THR A 126 11.47 5.48 -35.40
C THR A 126 12.58 6.50 -35.59
N VAL A 127 13.50 6.55 -34.62
CA VAL A 127 14.61 7.50 -34.58
C VAL A 127 15.92 6.72 -34.58
N SER A 128 16.91 7.22 -35.34
CA SER A 128 18.26 6.66 -35.32
C SER A 128 18.95 7.02 -34.01
N VAL A 129 19.47 6.02 -33.30
CA VAL A 129 20.13 6.21 -32.00
C VAL A 129 21.52 6.83 -32.21
N PRO A 130 21.80 8.03 -31.69
CA PRO A 130 23.11 8.66 -31.79
C PRO A 130 24.21 7.80 -31.13
N THR A 131 25.43 7.89 -31.66
CA THR A 131 26.58 7.12 -31.13
C THR A 131 26.87 7.46 -29.66
N SER A 132 26.67 8.72 -29.27
CA SER A 132 26.77 9.20 -27.88
C SER A 132 25.91 8.37 -26.92
N ILE A 133 24.66 8.08 -27.29
CA ILE A 133 23.71 7.30 -26.48
C ILE A 133 24.12 5.83 -26.40
N GLN A 134 24.67 5.26 -27.49
CA GLN A 134 25.19 3.89 -27.49
C GLN A 134 26.37 3.72 -26.52
N GLU A 135 27.14 4.79 -26.30
CA GLU A 135 28.26 4.87 -25.37
C GLU A 135 27.83 5.33 -23.96
N ASN A 136 26.60 4.99 -23.53
CA ASN A 136 26.00 5.39 -22.25
C ASN A 136 25.84 6.92 -22.08
N GLY A 137 25.62 7.66 -23.16
CA GLY A 137 25.26 9.08 -23.11
C GLY A 137 23.82 9.32 -22.64
N SER A 138 23.52 10.59 -22.31
CA SER A 138 22.20 11.04 -21.85
C SER A 138 21.29 11.40 -23.01
N TRP A 139 20.04 10.94 -22.96
CA TRP A 139 19.05 11.25 -23.99
C TRP A 139 17.93 12.10 -23.37
N TYR A 140 17.70 13.28 -23.92
CA TYR A 140 16.69 14.22 -23.43
C TYR A 140 15.53 14.33 -24.41
N VAL A 141 14.32 14.41 -23.85
CA VAL A 141 13.13 14.85 -24.57
C VAL A 141 12.77 16.26 -24.12
N HIS A 142 12.59 17.15 -25.08
CA HIS A 142 12.12 18.50 -24.87
C HIS A 142 10.68 18.56 -25.35
N VAL A 143 9.79 19.00 -24.48
CA VAL A 143 8.38 19.15 -24.77
C VAL A 143 8.06 20.64 -24.72
N LEU A 144 7.65 21.17 -25.86
CA LEU A 144 7.25 22.55 -26.02
C LEU A 144 5.72 22.61 -26.19
N LEU A 145 5.05 23.43 -25.39
CA LEU A 145 3.65 23.79 -25.58
C LEU A 145 3.59 25.27 -25.96
N VAL A 146 3.19 25.54 -27.20
CA VAL A 146 3.23 26.89 -27.79
C VAL A 146 1.81 27.32 -28.13
N LYS A 147 1.42 28.55 -27.79
CA LYS A 147 0.15 29.11 -28.28
C LYS A 147 0.21 29.26 -29.81
N SER A 148 -0.90 28.92 -30.50
CA SER A 148 -0.91 28.91 -31.97
C SER A 148 -0.54 30.29 -32.55
N GLY A 149 0.43 30.31 -33.47
CA GLY A 149 0.90 31.53 -34.14
C GLY A 149 1.96 32.34 -33.39
N LYS A 150 2.55 31.81 -32.32
CA LYS A 150 3.70 32.38 -31.62
C LYS A 150 5.00 31.66 -32.02
N ALA A 151 6.11 32.38 -31.98
CA ALA A 151 7.42 31.81 -32.28
C ALA A 151 8.04 31.14 -31.05
N ILE A 152 8.88 30.12 -31.31
CA ILE A 152 9.60 29.36 -30.29
C ILE A 152 10.96 30.00 -29.99
N ASP A 153 11.58 30.59 -31.01
CA ASP A 153 12.89 31.20 -30.90
C ASP A 153 12.80 32.57 -30.24
N SER A 154 13.64 32.80 -29.21
CA SER A 154 13.70 34.06 -28.47
C SER A 154 14.11 35.24 -29.36
N GLU A 155 14.79 34.98 -30.48
CA GLU A 155 15.21 36.02 -31.43
C GLU A 155 14.07 36.50 -32.36
N ASP A 156 12.95 35.76 -32.45
CA ASP A 156 11.84 36.11 -33.33
C ASP A 156 10.95 37.21 -32.71
N PRO A 157 10.56 38.27 -33.46
CA PRO A 157 9.62 39.28 -32.99
C PRO A 157 8.26 38.75 -32.51
N GLN A 158 7.87 37.53 -32.90
CA GLN A 158 6.63 36.88 -32.47
C GLN A 158 6.79 36.02 -31.20
N TYR A 159 7.99 35.98 -30.61
CA TYR A 159 8.26 35.29 -29.36
C TYR A 159 7.53 35.94 -28.19
N ASP A 160 6.98 35.11 -27.31
CA ASP A 160 6.30 35.54 -26.10
C ASP A 160 6.53 34.49 -25.02
N ASP A 161 7.29 34.87 -24.00
CA ASP A 161 7.69 33.98 -22.90
C ASP A 161 6.48 33.39 -22.17
N ASN A 162 5.38 34.14 -22.06
CA ASN A 162 4.14 33.65 -21.45
C ASN A 162 3.33 32.71 -22.36
N ALA A 163 3.70 32.60 -23.64
CA ALA A 163 3.02 31.78 -24.63
C ALA A 163 3.72 30.45 -24.91
N LEU A 164 4.91 30.24 -24.32
CA LEU A 164 5.71 29.05 -24.46
C LEU A 164 5.89 28.38 -23.10
N VAL A 165 5.65 27.07 -23.05
CA VAL A 165 6.06 26.23 -21.92
C VAL A 165 7.08 25.23 -22.43
N HIS A 166 8.23 25.18 -21.76
CA HIS A 166 9.30 24.26 -22.10
C HIS A 166 9.59 23.36 -20.91
N GLU A 167 9.42 22.06 -21.11
CA GLU A 167 9.75 21.02 -20.14
C GLU A 167 10.75 20.05 -20.72
N ILE A 168 11.74 19.67 -19.91
CA ILE A 168 12.84 18.78 -20.31
C ILE A 168 12.86 17.59 -19.38
N LYS A 169 13.06 16.40 -19.94
CA LYS A 169 13.24 15.19 -19.15
C LYS A 169 14.27 14.26 -19.77
N LEU A 170 15.12 13.70 -18.91
CA LEU A 170 16.00 12.58 -19.26
C LEU A 170 15.14 11.33 -19.47
N ILE A 171 15.15 10.77 -20.68
CA ILE A 171 14.32 9.60 -21.01
C ILE A 171 15.02 8.27 -20.72
N ASN A 172 16.36 8.26 -20.70
CA ASN A 172 17.12 7.07 -20.37
C ASN A 172 17.43 6.99 -18.87
N ARG A 173 17.40 5.78 -18.33
CA ARG A 173 17.68 5.50 -16.92
C ARG A 173 18.94 4.65 -16.80
N TYR A 174 19.86 5.08 -15.95
CA TYR A 174 21.08 4.34 -15.67
C TYR A 174 20.82 3.32 -14.57
N ARG A 175 20.95 2.04 -14.90
CA ARG A 175 20.70 0.94 -13.95
C ARG A 175 21.79 -0.11 -14.03
N LYS A 176 22.03 -0.76 -12.89
CA LYS A 176 22.86 -1.96 -12.83
C LYS A 176 22.15 -3.08 -13.59
N GLN A 177 22.89 -3.82 -14.40
CA GLN A 177 22.33 -4.90 -15.21
C GLN A 177 21.66 -5.97 -14.33
N ARG A 178 20.43 -6.37 -14.70
CA ARG A 178 19.64 -7.35 -13.93
C ARG A 178 20.18 -8.77 -14.09
N LEU A 179 20.37 -9.46 -12.97
CA LEU A 179 20.69 -10.89 -12.93
C LEU A 179 19.40 -11.71 -12.87
N HIS A 180 19.22 -12.64 -13.81
CA HIS A 180 18.17 -13.65 -13.66
C HIS A 180 18.63 -14.69 -12.63
N LYS A 181 17.97 -14.70 -11.46
CA LYS A 181 18.38 -15.50 -10.29
C LYS A 181 17.63 -16.83 -10.12
N THR A 182 16.56 -17.07 -10.88
CA THR A 182 15.82 -18.34 -10.82
C THR A 182 16.24 -19.26 -11.96
N ALA A 183 16.39 -20.54 -11.64
CA ALA A 183 16.56 -21.62 -12.60
C ALA A 183 15.95 -22.89 -12.03
N ASN A 184 15.56 -23.82 -12.89
CA ASN A 184 15.21 -25.15 -12.43
C ASN A 184 16.45 -25.83 -11.83
N LEU A 185 16.37 -26.25 -10.56
CA LEU A 185 17.50 -26.80 -9.79
C LEU A 185 18.09 -28.08 -10.38
N LEU A 186 17.31 -28.83 -11.17
CA LEU A 186 17.73 -30.11 -11.77
C LEU A 186 18.21 -29.96 -13.22
N THR A 187 17.61 -29.04 -13.99
CA THR A 187 17.92 -28.89 -15.42
C THR A 187 18.78 -27.68 -15.76
N GLY A 188 18.95 -26.73 -14.83
CA GLY A 188 19.73 -25.51 -15.02
C GLY A 188 19.18 -24.56 -16.10
N LYS A 189 17.99 -24.87 -16.65
CA LYS A 189 17.30 -24.02 -17.61
C LYS A 189 16.48 -22.98 -16.85
N ALA A 190 16.48 -21.78 -17.39
CA ALA A 190 15.66 -20.65 -16.95
C ALA A 190 15.10 -19.98 -18.21
N ASP A 191 13.84 -19.57 -18.17
CA ASP A 191 13.28 -18.68 -19.19
C ASP A 191 13.84 -17.28 -18.96
N ILE A 192 14.83 -16.89 -19.78
CA ILE A 192 15.57 -15.63 -19.59
C ILE A 192 14.82 -14.50 -20.29
N SER A 193 14.37 -13.50 -19.54
CA SER A 193 13.86 -12.25 -20.12
C SER A 193 14.97 -11.53 -20.90
N PRO A 194 14.67 -10.95 -22.08
CA PRO A 194 15.66 -10.25 -22.90
C PRO A 194 16.35 -9.12 -22.11
N GLY A 195 17.68 -9.17 -22.01
CA GLY A 195 18.49 -8.16 -21.31
C GLY A 195 19.01 -8.55 -19.92
N SER A 196 18.55 -9.67 -19.36
CA SER A 196 19.10 -10.23 -18.12
C SER A 196 20.24 -11.22 -18.39
N ILE A 197 21.30 -11.18 -17.58
CA ILE A 197 22.39 -12.17 -17.64
C ILE A 197 22.11 -13.25 -16.58
N LYS A 198 22.42 -14.51 -16.89
CA LYS A 198 22.31 -15.59 -15.90
C LYS A 198 23.23 -15.27 -14.73
N ALA A 199 22.73 -15.39 -13.51
CA ALA A 199 23.55 -15.23 -12.30
C ALA A 199 24.76 -16.19 -12.26
N SER A 200 24.72 -17.30 -13.00
CA SER A 200 25.84 -18.26 -13.14
C SER A 200 27.01 -17.73 -13.99
N ASP A 201 26.75 -16.78 -14.89
CA ASP A 201 27.72 -16.34 -15.91
C ASP A 201 28.47 -15.09 -15.45
N HIS A 202 28.06 -14.48 -14.33
CA HIS A 202 28.78 -13.41 -13.66
C HIS A 202 29.61 -13.94 -12.49
N PRO A 203 30.93 -13.76 -12.48
CA PRO A 203 31.76 -14.16 -11.36
C PRO A 203 31.43 -13.34 -10.10
N GLU A 204 31.35 -14.02 -8.95
CA GLU A 204 31.13 -13.39 -7.65
C GLU A 204 32.23 -12.35 -7.37
N GLY A 205 31.87 -11.07 -7.29
CA GLY A 205 32.78 -9.97 -6.93
C GLY A 205 33.04 -8.93 -8.03
N GLU A 206 32.57 -9.13 -9.27
CA GLU A 206 32.60 -8.07 -10.27
C GLU A 206 31.48 -7.05 -10.04
N GLU A 207 31.84 -5.75 -10.07
CA GLU A 207 30.85 -4.68 -10.03
C GLU A 207 29.94 -4.76 -11.26
N MET A 208 28.62 -4.76 -11.04
CA MET A 208 27.66 -4.82 -12.15
C MET A 208 27.83 -3.60 -13.05
N LYS A 209 28.04 -3.84 -14.34
CA LYS A 209 28.13 -2.77 -15.33
C LYS A 209 26.84 -1.93 -15.30
N ILE A 210 27.01 -0.62 -15.19
CA ILE A 210 25.91 0.33 -15.35
C ILE A 210 25.63 0.43 -16.85
N VAL A 211 24.39 0.12 -17.23
CA VAL A 211 23.92 0.18 -18.61
C VAL A 211 22.81 1.23 -18.67
N SER A 212 22.80 2.00 -19.75
CA SER A 212 21.70 2.92 -20.04
C SER A 212 20.50 2.14 -20.55
N TYR A 213 19.33 2.37 -19.97
CA TYR A 213 18.07 1.75 -20.38
C TYR A 213 17.10 2.79 -20.91
N TRP A 214 16.29 2.43 -21.90
CA TRP A 214 15.27 3.31 -22.47
C TRP A 214 13.91 2.63 -22.49
N HIS A 215 12.85 3.42 -22.59
CA HIS A 215 11.48 2.93 -22.66
C HIS A 215 10.84 3.37 -23.99
N PRO A 216 10.13 2.49 -24.71
CA PRO A 216 9.51 2.86 -25.98
C PRO A 216 8.34 3.81 -25.82
N ASN A 217 7.60 3.77 -24.71
CA ASN A 217 6.46 4.67 -24.50
C ASN A 217 6.91 6.00 -23.89
N ILE A 218 6.54 7.10 -24.55
CA ILE A 218 6.63 8.47 -24.03
C ILE A 218 5.21 9.03 -23.98
N THR A 219 4.72 9.28 -22.77
CA THR A 219 3.41 9.88 -22.55
C THR A 219 3.58 11.33 -22.08
N VAL A 220 2.96 12.25 -22.79
CA VAL A 220 2.92 13.67 -22.43
C VAL A 220 1.50 14.03 -22.02
N ASN A 221 1.38 14.60 -20.84
CA ASN A 221 0.13 15.05 -20.27
C ASN A 221 0.12 16.58 -20.16
N VAL A 222 -0.83 17.24 -20.80
CA VAL A 222 -1.11 18.66 -20.51
C VAL A 222 -2.20 18.70 -19.45
N VAL A 223 -1.88 19.29 -18.30
CA VAL A 223 -2.81 19.33 -17.17
C VAL A 223 -3.73 20.53 -17.33
N TYR A 224 -5.03 20.27 -17.31
CA TYR A 224 -6.02 21.32 -17.19
C TYR A 224 -6.22 21.68 -15.72
N ASP A 225 -5.98 22.95 -15.39
CA ASP A 225 -6.28 23.51 -14.08
C ASP A 225 -6.90 24.92 -14.15
N GLU A 226 -7.72 25.21 -13.13
CA GLU A 226 -8.31 26.52 -12.87
C GLU A 226 -7.94 27.04 -11.47
N ASN A 227 -6.94 26.39 -10.86
CA ASN A 227 -6.53 26.68 -9.50
C ASN A 227 -5.82 28.03 -9.43
N ARG A 228 -5.80 28.59 -8.22
CA ARG A 228 -5.10 29.84 -7.94
C ARG A 228 -3.96 29.57 -6.99
N PHE A 229 -2.75 29.82 -7.44
CA PHE A 229 -1.54 29.58 -6.67
C PHE A 229 -0.89 30.88 -6.24
N VAL A 230 -0.35 30.91 -5.03
CA VAL A 230 0.44 32.04 -4.57
C VAL A 230 1.91 31.63 -4.66
N LYS A 231 2.73 32.46 -5.31
CA LYS A 231 4.18 32.26 -5.42
C LYS A 231 4.76 32.00 -4.03
N ASP A 232 5.61 30.99 -3.92
CA ASP A 232 6.26 30.50 -2.69
C ASP A 232 5.35 29.82 -1.64
N LYS A 233 4.04 29.73 -1.87
CA LYS A 233 3.10 28.99 -1.00
C LYS A 233 2.55 27.73 -1.64
N VAL A 234 3.14 27.28 -2.75
CA VAL A 234 2.77 26.05 -3.44
C VAL A 234 3.23 24.84 -2.60
N PRO A 235 2.33 23.89 -2.25
CA PRO A 235 2.72 22.70 -1.50
C PRO A 235 3.62 21.76 -2.33
N ALA A 236 4.71 21.26 -1.73
CA ALA A 236 5.55 20.25 -2.36
C ALA A 236 4.79 18.91 -2.53
N PRO A 237 4.74 18.32 -3.74
CA PRO A 237 5.72 18.45 -4.82
C PRO A 237 5.26 19.29 -6.01
N LEU A 238 4.14 20.00 -5.91
CA LEU A 238 3.57 20.78 -7.01
C LEU A 238 4.45 22.00 -7.36
N ASP A 239 5.23 22.46 -6.39
CA ASP A 239 6.21 23.55 -6.51
C ASP A 239 7.22 23.32 -7.63
N LYS A 240 7.56 22.06 -7.94
CA LYS A 240 8.49 21.71 -9.02
C LYS A 240 7.92 21.84 -10.43
N TYR A 241 6.59 21.79 -10.55
CA TYR A 241 5.91 21.74 -11.86
C TYR A 241 5.20 23.05 -12.21
N ILE A 242 4.98 23.92 -11.22
CA ILE A 242 4.29 25.19 -11.41
C ILE A 242 5.33 26.28 -11.60
N GLN A 243 5.48 26.74 -12.83
CA GLN A 243 6.36 27.85 -13.18
C GLN A 243 5.54 29.15 -13.23
N PHE A 244 5.91 30.12 -12.39
CA PHE A 244 5.27 31.44 -12.36
C PHE A 244 5.96 32.37 -13.35
N ASN A 245 5.17 33.26 -13.97
CA ASN A 245 5.74 34.33 -14.78
C ASN A 245 6.56 35.32 -13.94
N GLU A 246 7.35 36.16 -14.60
CA GLU A 246 8.16 37.20 -13.93
C GLU A 246 7.30 38.14 -13.06
N SER A 247 6.09 38.45 -13.51
CA SER A 247 5.15 39.33 -12.80
C SER A 247 4.52 38.69 -11.55
N GLY A 248 4.59 37.36 -11.39
CA GLY A 248 3.96 36.60 -10.32
C GLY A 248 2.43 36.58 -10.34
N THR A 249 1.80 37.13 -11.38
CA THR A 249 0.34 37.21 -11.57
C THR A 249 -0.23 36.03 -12.34
N GLY A 250 0.62 35.31 -13.06
CA GLY A 250 0.23 34.16 -13.87
C GLY A 250 1.20 32.98 -13.69
N TYR A 251 0.73 31.78 -13.98
CA TYR A 251 1.57 30.60 -14.08
C TYR A 251 1.31 29.85 -15.39
N SER A 252 2.34 29.19 -15.90
CA SER A 252 2.28 28.39 -17.12
C SER A 252 1.53 27.06 -16.87
N PRO A 253 0.76 26.55 -17.84
CA PRO A 253 0.11 25.26 -17.71
C PRO A 253 1.13 24.15 -17.49
N ILE A 254 0.75 23.16 -16.68
CA ILE A 254 1.65 22.08 -16.32
C ILE A 254 1.73 21.07 -17.47
N VAL A 255 2.93 20.89 -18.03
CA VAL A 255 3.24 19.84 -19.00
C VAL A 255 3.97 18.72 -18.27
N TYR A 256 3.28 17.60 -18.08
CA TYR A 256 3.79 16.46 -17.32
C TYR A 256 4.23 15.34 -18.25
N ILE A 257 5.54 15.08 -18.31
CA ILE A 257 6.10 13.94 -19.04
C ILE A 257 5.98 12.69 -18.16
N ASN A 258 4.92 11.93 -18.41
CA ASN A 258 4.48 10.84 -17.56
C ASN A 258 5.21 9.54 -17.89
N ASP A 259 6.01 9.09 -16.94
CA ASP A 259 6.68 7.78 -16.93
C ASP A 259 6.17 6.88 -15.79
N TYR A 260 5.08 7.27 -15.12
CA TYR A 260 4.54 6.53 -13.98
C TYR A 260 4.13 5.11 -14.38
N TRP A 261 3.51 4.95 -15.55
CA TRP A 261 3.04 3.66 -16.06
C TRP A 261 4.10 2.88 -16.84
N ASN A 262 5.33 3.39 -16.96
CA ASN A 262 6.42 2.67 -17.60
C ASN A 262 7.01 1.65 -16.60
N LEU A 263 6.81 0.35 -16.84
CA LEU A 263 7.30 -0.69 -15.94
C LEU A 263 8.80 -0.92 -16.18
N ALA A 264 9.60 -1.13 -15.13
CA ALA A 264 11.03 -1.39 -15.26
C ALA A 264 11.37 -2.65 -16.06
N THR A 265 10.43 -3.59 -16.20
CA THR A 265 10.56 -4.79 -17.05
C THR A 265 10.50 -4.48 -18.54
N GLU A 266 9.87 -3.38 -18.94
CA GLU A 266 9.71 -2.96 -20.34
C GLU A 266 10.90 -2.11 -20.84
N TYR A 267 11.77 -1.68 -19.91
CA TYR A 267 12.97 -0.95 -20.26
C TYR A 267 13.98 -1.84 -21.01
N MET A 268 14.43 -1.37 -22.15
CA MET A 268 15.39 -2.05 -23.02
C MET A 268 16.79 -1.50 -22.79
N PRO A 269 17.84 -2.34 -22.73
CA PRO A 269 19.21 -1.87 -22.61
C PRO A 269 19.68 -1.23 -23.91
N MET A 270 20.31 -0.06 -23.82
CA MET A 270 21.05 0.55 -24.91
C MET A 270 22.44 -0.09 -25.02
N ASN A 271 22.79 -0.50 -26.23
CA ASN A 271 24.09 -1.06 -26.57
C ASN A 271 24.42 -0.71 -28.03
N ASN A 272 25.64 -1.03 -28.47
CA ASN A 272 26.12 -0.76 -29.84
C ASN A 272 25.35 -1.53 -30.94
N THR A 273 24.45 -2.45 -30.57
CA THR A 273 23.64 -3.21 -31.55
C THR A 273 22.31 -2.52 -31.84
N VAL A 274 21.83 -1.65 -30.95
CA VAL A 274 20.59 -0.87 -31.14
C VAL A 274 20.90 0.38 -31.94
N LYS A 275 20.61 0.36 -33.24
CA LYS A 275 20.82 1.51 -34.15
C LYS A 275 19.57 2.36 -34.37
N GLU A 276 18.40 1.76 -34.17
CA GLU A 276 17.10 2.39 -34.34
C GLU A 276 16.26 2.11 -33.10
N ALA A 277 15.58 3.13 -32.59
CA ALA A 277 14.67 3.04 -31.48
C ALA A 277 13.29 3.53 -31.93
N THR A 278 12.28 2.70 -31.71
CA THR A 278 10.88 3.04 -32.00
C THR A 278 10.22 3.55 -30.73
N PHE A 279 9.70 4.77 -30.78
CA PHE A 279 8.94 5.38 -29.70
C PHE A 279 7.45 5.41 -30.03
N HIS A 280 6.65 4.99 -29.04
CA HIS A 280 5.21 5.16 -29.00
C HIS A 280 4.90 6.46 -28.25
N LEU A 281 4.60 7.50 -29.01
CA LEU A 281 4.31 8.82 -28.47
C LEU A 281 2.81 8.93 -28.21
N SER A 282 2.45 9.42 -27.04
CA SER A 282 1.05 9.59 -26.65
C SER A 282 0.84 10.93 -25.94
N TYR A 283 -0.17 11.66 -26.38
CA TYR A 283 -0.65 12.89 -25.76
C TYR A 283 -2.03 12.60 -25.17
N THR A 284 -2.25 12.98 -23.91
CA THR A 284 -3.56 12.91 -23.25
C THR A 284 -3.77 14.10 -22.32
N PRO A 285 -4.94 14.76 -22.34
CA PRO A 285 -5.27 15.76 -21.34
C PRO A 285 -5.38 15.10 -19.96
N LEU A 286 -4.92 15.79 -18.93
CA LEU A 286 -4.89 15.29 -17.56
C LEU A 286 -5.57 16.26 -16.60
N SER A 287 -6.29 15.73 -15.61
CA SER A 287 -6.98 16.58 -14.65
C SER A 287 -6.01 16.90 -13.54
N PHE A 288 -6.12 18.11 -12.97
CA PHE A 288 -5.27 18.51 -11.86
C PHE A 288 -5.27 17.49 -10.70
N PHE A 289 -6.43 16.91 -10.37
CA PHE A 289 -6.53 15.89 -9.33
C PHE A 289 -5.73 14.63 -9.66
N ARG A 290 -5.84 14.12 -10.90
CA ARG A 290 -5.10 12.92 -11.33
C ARG A 290 -3.59 13.19 -11.41
N PHE A 291 -3.21 14.38 -11.87
CA PHE A 291 -1.84 14.85 -11.82
C PHE A 291 -1.31 14.90 -10.38
N GLN A 292 -2.06 15.49 -9.44
CA GLN A 292 -1.66 15.58 -8.04
C GLN A 292 -1.45 14.19 -7.42
N LEU A 293 -2.27 13.21 -7.79
CA LEU A 293 -2.06 11.80 -7.40
C LEU A 293 -0.74 11.27 -7.96
N TYR A 294 -0.46 11.44 -9.26
CA TYR A 294 0.80 10.99 -9.87
C TYR A 294 2.03 11.67 -9.27
N ALA A 295 1.98 12.99 -9.08
CA ALA A 295 3.05 13.75 -8.44
C ALA A 295 3.29 13.29 -6.99
N SER A 296 2.24 12.88 -6.26
CA SER A 296 2.36 12.36 -4.90
C SER A 296 2.93 10.93 -4.83
N MET A 297 2.66 10.09 -5.84
CA MET A 297 3.10 8.69 -5.90
C MET A 297 4.51 8.53 -6.46
N THR A 298 4.94 9.43 -7.34
CA THR A 298 6.30 9.46 -7.92
C THR A 298 7.32 10.02 -6.94
N ARG A 299 6.93 10.29 -5.68
CA ARG A 299 7.86 10.68 -4.63
C ARG A 299 8.83 9.53 -4.40
N ASP A 300 10.12 9.84 -4.37
CA ASP A 300 11.09 9.02 -3.64
C ASP A 300 10.48 8.78 -2.26
N ASN A 301 10.13 7.53 -1.99
CA ASN A 301 9.26 7.18 -0.88
C ASN A 301 9.81 7.83 0.40
N PRO A 302 9.15 8.85 0.98
CA PRO A 302 9.68 9.55 2.16
C PRO A 302 9.84 8.58 3.33
N TRP A 303 9.09 7.47 3.33
CA TRP A 303 9.24 6.36 4.25
C TRP A 303 10.51 5.54 4.01
N ALA A 304 10.91 5.30 2.76
CA ALA A 304 12.15 4.60 2.42
C ALA A 304 13.40 5.45 2.74
N GLN A 305 13.31 6.77 2.53
CA GLN A 305 14.37 7.70 2.90
C GLN A 305 14.50 7.87 4.42
N TRP A 306 13.37 7.85 5.15
CA TRP A 306 13.34 7.85 6.62
C TRP A 306 13.80 6.52 7.24
N LEU A 307 13.57 5.39 6.56
CA LEU A 307 14.05 4.06 6.96
C LEU A 307 15.45 3.71 6.41
N GLY A 308 16.11 4.63 5.68
CA GLY A 308 17.48 4.48 5.22
C GLY A 308 17.71 3.40 4.16
N GLN A 309 16.70 3.05 3.36
CA GLN A 309 16.84 2.09 2.24
C GLN A 309 16.57 2.79 0.90
N PRO A 310 17.59 3.44 0.30
CA PRO A 310 17.41 4.22 -0.92
C PRO A 310 17.24 3.39 -2.21
N ASP A 311 17.74 2.15 -2.26
CA ASP A 311 17.90 1.41 -3.53
C ASP A 311 16.80 0.36 -3.83
N GLN A 312 15.78 0.19 -2.99
CA GLN A 312 14.71 -0.82 -3.20
C GLN A 312 13.38 -0.26 -3.75
N SER A 313 13.26 1.06 -3.97
CA SER A 313 11.97 1.71 -4.26
C SER A 313 11.35 1.35 -5.61
N ASP A 314 12.14 1.26 -6.68
CA ASP A 314 11.61 1.12 -8.04
C ASP A 314 10.99 -0.25 -8.29
N GLU A 315 11.63 -1.32 -7.79
CA GLU A 315 11.14 -2.69 -7.98
C GLU A 315 9.86 -2.94 -7.17
N ASP A 316 9.79 -2.44 -5.93
CA ASP A 316 8.59 -2.51 -5.11
C ASP A 316 7.44 -1.68 -5.70
N GLN A 317 7.72 -0.48 -6.21
CA GLN A 317 6.71 0.33 -6.89
C GLN A 317 6.17 -0.35 -8.15
N ASP A 318 7.04 -0.97 -8.94
CA ASP A 318 6.62 -1.63 -10.17
C ASP A 318 5.84 -2.91 -9.91
N THR A 319 6.18 -3.70 -8.87
CA THR A 319 5.32 -4.82 -8.46
C THR A 319 3.94 -4.33 -8.04
N LEU A 320 3.83 -3.18 -7.36
CA LEU A 320 2.53 -2.59 -7.03
C LEU A 320 1.78 -2.16 -8.31
N LYS A 321 2.44 -1.47 -9.23
CA LYS A 321 1.81 -1.06 -10.50
C LYS A 321 1.35 -2.26 -11.33
N GLU A 322 2.19 -3.28 -11.44
CA GLU A 322 1.86 -4.54 -12.12
C GLU A 322 0.66 -5.20 -11.45
N THR A 323 0.64 -5.29 -10.12
CA THR A 323 -0.54 -5.85 -9.41
C THR A 323 -1.80 -5.02 -9.62
N LEU A 324 -1.70 -3.69 -9.71
CA LEU A 324 -2.84 -2.81 -9.95
C LEU A 324 -3.35 -2.90 -11.38
N LEU A 325 -2.46 -3.01 -12.37
CA LEU A 325 -2.79 -3.19 -13.78
C LEU A 325 -3.41 -4.57 -14.04
N ASP A 326 -2.86 -5.61 -13.41
CA ASP A 326 -3.37 -6.98 -13.50
C ASP A 326 -4.67 -7.19 -12.72
N THR A 327 -4.96 -6.34 -11.73
CA THR A 327 -6.17 -6.44 -10.91
C THR A 327 -7.31 -5.67 -11.54
N ASN A 328 -8.45 -6.34 -11.73
CA ASN A 328 -9.68 -5.68 -12.16
C ASN A 328 -10.11 -4.61 -11.11
N PRO A 329 -10.37 -3.35 -11.52
CA PRO A 329 -10.71 -2.26 -10.60
C PRO A 329 -11.96 -2.53 -9.76
N TYR A 330 -12.93 -3.30 -10.30
CA TYR A 330 -14.11 -3.73 -9.53
C TYR A 330 -13.74 -4.70 -8.40
N LEU A 331 -12.75 -5.57 -8.64
CA LEU A 331 -12.23 -6.46 -7.60
C LEU A 331 -11.51 -5.68 -6.51
N LEU A 332 -10.74 -4.65 -6.87
CA LEU A 332 -10.06 -3.78 -5.90
C LEU A 332 -11.06 -2.96 -5.06
N GLY A 333 -12.12 -2.44 -5.66
CA GLY A 333 -13.21 -1.81 -4.91
C GLY A 333 -13.89 -2.79 -3.93
N LEU A 334 -14.13 -4.02 -4.39
CA LEU A 334 -14.70 -5.07 -3.56
C LEU A 334 -13.77 -5.46 -2.40
N THR A 335 -12.44 -5.51 -2.60
CA THR A 335 -11.49 -5.83 -1.51
C THR A 335 -11.53 -4.79 -0.39
N VAL A 336 -11.70 -3.51 -0.73
CA VAL A 336 -11.85 -2.44 0.27
C VAL A 336 -13.13 -2.61 1.07
N ILE A 337 -14.26 -2.84 0.40
CA ILE A 337 -15.56 -3.08 1.07
C ILE A 337 -15.47 -4.27 2.01
N VAL A 338 -14.80 -5.33 1.58
CA VAL A 338 -14.66 -6.57 2.33
C VAL A 338 -13.74 -6.39 3.52
N SER A 339 -12.64 -5.64 3.36
CA SER A 339 -11.76 -5.28 4.47
C SER A 339 -12.51 -4.51 5.56
N ILE A 340 -13.44 -3.64 5.18
CA ILE A 340 -14.33 -2.94 6.11
C ILE A 340 -15.27 -3.93 6.80
N ILE A 341 -15.90 -4.85 6.06
CA ILE A 341 -16.79 -5.88 6.63
C ILE A 341 -16.02 -6.79 7.60
N HIS A 342 -14.82 -7.25 7.23
CA HIS A 342 -13.95 -8.08 8.07
C HIS A 342 -13.63 -7.37 9.39
N SER A 343 -13.28 -6.08 9.32
CA SER A 343 -13.02 -5.24 10.50
C SER A 343 -14.25 -5.12 11.41
N VAL A 344 -15.45 -4.98 10.84
CA VAL A 344 -16.70 -4.90 11.59
C VAL A 344 -17.02 -6.22 12.29
N PHE A 345 -16.92 -7.35 11.59
CA PHE A 345 -17.18 -8.67 12.17
C PHE A 345 -16.13 -9.08 13.20
N GLU A 346 -14.88 -8.69 13.00
CA GLU A 346 -13.82 -8.92 13.99
C GLU A 346 -14.08 -8.09 15.26
N PHE A 347 -14.50 -6.83 15.11
CA PHE A 347 -14.93 -5.99 16.22
C PHE A 347 -16.17 -6.57 16.94
N LEU A 348 -17.14 -7.10 16.20
CA LEU A 348 -18.31 -7.77 16.79
C LEU A 348 -17.95 -9.10 17.47
N ALA A 349 -17.00 -9.86 16.92
CA ALA A 349 -16.46 -11.06 17.54
C ALA A 349 -15.75 -10.71 18.84
N PHE A 350 -14.97 -9.63 18.86
CA PHE A 350 -14.31 -9.11 20.06
C PHE A 350 -15.31 -8.65 21.12
N LYS A 351 -16.33 -7.86 20.74
CA LYS A 351 -17.35 -7.38 21.68
C LYS A 351 -18.16 -8.53 22.30
N ASN A 352 -18.41 -9.59 21.54
CA ASN A 352 -19.21 -10.74 21.98
C ASN A 352 -18.38 -11.90 22.56
N GLY A 353 -17.05 -11.85 22.42
CA GLY A 353 -16.11 -12.76 23.05
C GLY A 353 -15.54 -12.15 24.32
N THR A 354 -15.75 -12.77 25.48
CA THR A 354 -15.19 -12.25 26.75
C THR A 354 -13.67 -12.09 26.62
N ILE A 355 -13.13 -10.90 26.95
CA ILE A 355 -11.72 -10.47 26.81
C ILE A 355 -10.70 -11.51 27.32
N ASN A 356 -11.07 -12.36 28.28
CA ASN A 356 -10.20 -13.42 28.82
C ASN A 356 -10.03 -14.65 27.88
N ASN A 357 -10.90 -14.85 26.89
CA ASN A 357 -10.83 -15.97 25.96
C ASN A 357 -9.93 -15.68 24.74
N LEU A 358 -9.56 -14.42 24.51
CA LEU A 358 -8.70 -14.01 23.39
C LEU A 358 -7.23 -14.39 23.63
N ILE A 359 -6.79 -14.41 24.90
CA ILE A 359 -5.46 -14.90 25.30
C ILE A 359 -5.33 -16.43 25.08
N LEU A 360 -6.46 -17.15 25.05
CA LEU A 360 -6.50 -18.60 24.83
C LEU A 360 -6.58 -19.01 23.36
N PHE A 361 -6.97 -18.11 22.44
CA PHE A 361 -7.07 -18.45 21.02
C PHE A 361 -5.70 -18.76 20.37
N THR A 362 -4.61 -18.27 20.96
CA THR A 362 -3.22 -18.57 20.56
C THR A 362 -2.53 -19.58 21.48
N SER A 363 -3.20 -19.98 22.56
CA SER A 363 -2.70 -20.91 23.55
C SER A 363 -3.63 -22.11 23.57
N PHE A 364 -3.43 -23.04 22.63
CA PHE A 364 -3.98 -24.40 22.74
C PHE A 364 -3.73 -24.89 24.17
N PRO A 365 -4.74 -25.14 25.03
CA PRO A 365 -4.48 -25.87 26.24
C PRO A 365 -4.22 -27.32 25.79
N LEU A 366 -2.94 -27.63 25.64
CA LEU A 366 -2.34 -28.95 25.44
C LEU A 366 -2.75 -29.98 26.54
N SER A 367 -3.67 -29.61 27.44
CA SER A 367 -3.79 -30.20 28.77
C SER A 367 -5.07 -31.00 29.02
N LEU A 368 -6.10 -30.98 28.15
CA LEU A 368 -7.35 -31.65 28.52
C LEU A 368 -7.38 -33.17 28.25
N PHE A 369 -6.72 -33.68 27.19
CA PHE A 369 -6.63 -35.13 26.90
C PHE A 369 -5.37 -35.52 26.10
N PRO A 370 -4.18 -35.57 26.72
CA PRO A 370 -2.91 -35.75 26.01
C PRO A 370 -2.78 -37.08 25.25
N SER A 371 -3.48 -38.14 25.67
CA SER A 371 -3.45 -39.45 25.00
C SER A 371 -4.25 -39.48 23.69
N LEU A 372 -5.45 -38.87 23.66
CA LEU A 372 -6.27 -38.77 22.44
C LEU A 372 -5.63 -37.83 21.42
N GLN A 373 -5.05 -36.72 21.89
CA GLN A 373 -4.35 -35.78 21.01
C GLN A 373 -3.18 -36.49 20.31
N LYS A 374 -2.31 -37.19 21.05
CA LYS A 374 -1.20 -37.97 20.48
C LYS A 374 -1.66 -38.99 19.44
N LEU A 375 -2.80 -39.64 19.67
CA LEU A 375 -3.37 -40.59 18.72
C LEU A 375 -3.87 -39.90 17.44
N ALA A 376 -4.55 -38.76 17.57
CA ALA A 376 -5.01 -37.96 16.44
C ALA A 376 -3.84 -37.41 15.61
N PHE A 377 -2.81 -36.86 16.27
CA PHE A 377 -1.57 -36.41 15.63
C PHE A 377 -0.89 -37.54 14.83
N LYS A 378 -0.87 -38.77 15.40
CA LYS A 378 -0.26 -39.92 14.73
C LYS A 378 -1.02 -40.35 13.47
N TYR A 379 -2.35 -40.51 13.55
CA TYR A 379 -3.14 -40.95 12.40
C TYR A 379 -3.20 -39.90 11.29
N LEU A 380 -3.41 -38.63 11.65
CA LEU A 380 -3.52 -37.55 10.68
C LEU A 380 -2.15 -37.22 10.05
N GLY A 381 -1.07 -37.30 10.84
CA GLY A 381 0.30 -37.17 10.33
C GLY A 381 0.65 -38.25 9.30
N TRP A 382 0.25 -39.50 9.53
CA TRP A 382 0.51 -40.60 8.58
C TRP A 382 -0.14 -40.38 7.20
N LEU A 383 -1.23 -39.62 7.11
CA LEU A 383 -1.88 -39.26 5.85
C LEU A 383 -1.23 -38.02 5.20
N LEU A 384 -0.97 -36.97 5.99
CA LEU A 384 -0.56 -35.67 5.47
C LEU A 384 0.93 -35.55 5.17
N PHE A 385 1.80 -36.23 5.92
CA PHE A 385 3.24 -36.19 5.66
C PHE A 385 3.65 -36.80 4.30
N PRO A 386 3.10 -37.96 3.86
CA PRO A 386 3.38 -38.48 2.52
C PRO A 386 2.93 -37.53 1.40
N LEU A 387 1.79 -36.85 1.59
CA LEU A 387 1.28 -35.89 0.61
C LEU A 387 2.20 -34.67 0.49
N LEU A 388 2.69 -34.15 1.61
CA LEU A 388 3.70 -33.09 1.65
C LEU A 388 4.98 -33.53 0.93
N VAL A 389 5.49 -34.73 1.18
CA VAL A 389 6.67 -35.28 0.50
C VAL A 389 6.44 -35.38 -1.01
N SER A 390 5.27 -35.83 -1.45
CA SER A 390 4.94 -35.89 -2.88
C SER A 390 4.93 -34.51 -3.54
N TYR A 391 4.42 -33.49 -2.83
CA TYR A 391 4.46 -32.10 -3.29
C TYR A 391 5.89 -31.57 -3.35
N GLY A 392 6.74 -31.90 -2.38
CA GLY A 392 8.15 -31.53 -2.41
C GLY A 392 8.89 -32.08 -3.63
N VAL A 393 8.62 -33.34 -4.00
CA VAL A 393 9.17 -33.96 -5.21
C VAL A 393 8.63 -33.28 -6.47
N TYR A 394 7.32 -33.03 -6.54
CA TYR A 394 6.71 -32.30 -7.66
C TYR A 394 7.30 -30.89 -7.83
N SER A 395 7.46 -30.15 -6.73
CA SER A 395 8.03 -28.81 -6.69
C SER A 395 9.49 -28.79 -7.16
N LEU A 396 10.26 -29.83 -6.85
CA LEU A 396 11.65 -29.94 -7.31
C LEU A 396 11.75 -30.21 -8.83
N LEU A 397 10.80 -30.96 -9.40
CA LEU A 397 10.81 -31.35 -10.80
C LEU A 397 10.33 -30.23 -11.74
N TYR A 398 9.26 -29.53 -11.35
CA TYR A 398 8.52 -28.63 -12.26
C TYR A 398 8.62 -27.15 -11.92
N HIS A 399 8.94 -26.76 -10.68
CA HIS A 399 9.05 -25.35 -10.32
C HIS A 399 10.49 -24.85 -10.38
N GLU A 400 10.66 -23.62 -10.86
CA GLU A 400 11.93 -22.91 -10.77
C GLU A 400 12.12 -22.36 -9.36
N HIS A 401 13.36 -22.43 -8.85
CA HIS A 401 13.70 -21.92 -7.52
C HIS A 401 14.92 -21.02 -7.64
N LYS A 402 15.04 -20.01 -6.76
CA LYS A 402 16.24 -19.16 -6.68
C LYS A 402 17.50 -19.92 -6.23
N GLY A 403 17.33 -21.11 -5.66
CA GLY A 403 18.40 -21.93 -5.13
C GLY A 403 17.87 -22.98 -4.15
N TRP A 404 18.76 -23.86 -3.68
CA TRP A 404 18.42 -24.89 -2.69
C TRP A 404 17.86 -24.32 -1.39
N TYR A 405 18.35 -23.16 -0.94
CA TYR A 405 17.83 -22.47 0.24
C TYR A 405 16.37 -22.05 0.06
N SER A 406 16.02 -21.45 -1.09
CA SER A 406 14.64 -21.04 -1.41
C SER A 406 13.70 -22.24 -1.48
N PHE A 407 14.17 -23.36 -2.05
CA PHE A 407 13.41 -24.61 -2.10
C PHE A 407 13.12 -25.16 -0.69
N VAL A 408 14.13 -25.23 0.17
CA VAL A 408 13.97 -25.69 1.56
C VAL A 408 13.02 -24.77 2.33
N LEU A 409 13.11 -23.46 2.13
CA LEU A 409 12.23 -22.49 2.78
C LEU A 409 10.77 -22.63 2.33
N SER A 410 10.53 -22.85 1.03
CA SER A 410 9.20 -23.18 0.50
C SER A 410 8.65 -24.49 1.09
N MET A 411 9.50 -25.51 1.22
CA MET A 411 9.12 -26.79 1.80
C MET A 411 8.81 -26.69 3.31
N LEU A 412 9.58 -25.87 4.03
CA LEU A 412 9.36 -25.57 5.45
C LEU A 412 8.04 -24.80 5.64
N TYR A 413 7.73 -23.85 4.76
CA TYR A 413 6.45 -23.15 4.78
C TYR A 413 5.27 -24.10 4.54
N GLY A 414 5.37 -25.02 3.56
CA GLY A 414 4.38 -26.08 3.35
C GLY A 414 4.22 -27.02 4.56
N PHE A 415 5.33 -27.35 5.23
CA PHE A 415 5.31 -28.10 6.48
C PHE A 415 4.57 -27.34 7.59
N LEU A 416 4.81 -26.04 7.77
CA LEU A 416 4.13 -25.21 8.78
C LEU A 416 2.62 -25.13 8.54
N LEU A 417 2.18 -24.99 7.29
CA LEU A 417 0.76 -25.00 6.94
C LEU A 417 0.10 -26.35 7.27
N THR A 418 0.76 -27.45 6.90
CA THR A 418 0.30 -28.82 7.19
C THR A 418 0.26 -29.09 8.70
N PHE A 419 1.30 -28.68 9.42
CA PHE A 419 1.36 -28.79 10.87
C PHE A 419 0.23 -27.99 11.53
N GLY A 420 -0.01 -26.77 11.06
CA GLY A 420 -1.14 -25.94 11.49
C GLY A 420 -2.48 -26.65 11.32
N PHE A 421 -2.71 -27.33 10.19
CA PHE A 421 -3.93 -28.12 9.96
C PHE A 421 -4.09 -29.23 11.01
N ILE A 422 -3.01 -29.96 11.27
CA ILE A 422 -3.01 -31.05 12.25
C ILE A 422 -3.29 -30.51 13.65
N THR A 423 -2.75 -29.34 13.99
CA THR A 423 -3.00 -28.72 15.30
C THR A 423 -4.44 -28.27 15.51
N MET A 424 -5.21 -27.92 14.48
CA MET A 424 -6.62 -27.52 14.62
C MET A 424 -7.62 -28.69 14.66
N THR A 425 -7.21 -29.88 14.24
CA THR A 425 -8.08 -31.08 14.15
C THR A 425 -8.34 -31.87 15.46
N PRO A 426 -7.57 -31.74 16.58
CA PRO A 426 -7.77 -32.57 17.76
C PRO A 426 -9.17 -32.44 18.38
N GLN A 427 -9.78 -31.26 18.30
CA GLN A 427 -11.12 -31.03 18.83
C GLN A 427 -12.19 -31.84 18.10
N LEU A 428 -12.11 -31.88 16.78
CA LEU A 428 -13.01 -32.68 15.95
C LEU A 428 -12.87 -34.17 16.29
N PHE A 429 -11.64 -34.63 16.55
CA PHE A 429 -11.38 -36.00 16.94
C PHE A 429 -11.95 -36.35 18.33
N ILE A 430 -11.79 -35.45 19.30
CA ILE A 430 -12.32 -35.61 20.66
C ILE A 430 -13.85 -35.64 20.63
N ASN A 431 -14.50 -34.73 19.91
CA ASN A 431 -15.95 -34.73 19.74
C ASN A 431 -16.46 -36.03 19.12
N TYR A 432 -15.74 -36.56 18.13
CA TYR A 432 -16.09 -37.84 17.50
C TYR A 432 -15.95 -39.03 18.46
N LYS A 433 -14.90 -39.05 19.30
CA LYS A 433 -14.64 -40.14 20.26
C LYS A 433 -15.57 -40.09 21.47
N LEU A 434 -15.85 -38.90 22.01
CA LEU A 434 -16.70 -38.72 23.18
C LEU A 434 -18.20 -38.63 22.84
N LYS A 435 -18.55 -38.53 21.55
CA LYS A 435 -19.95 -38.42 21.07
C LYS A 435 -20.71 -37.24 21.71
N SER A 436 -19.99 -36.20 22.12
CA SER A 436 -20.54 -34.97 22.72
C SER A 436 -19.74 -33.75 22.24
N VAL A 437 -20.36 -32.57 22.27
CA VAL A 437 -19.74 -31.29 21.88
C VAL A 437 -19.76 -30.31 23.06
N ALA A 438 -18.67 -29.59 23.29
CA ALA A 438 -18.57 -28.63 24.39
C ALA A 438 -19.44 -27.41 24.11
N HIS A 439 -19.93 -26.77 25.17
CA HIS A 439 -20.55 -25.46 25.04
C HIS A 439 -19.52 -24.41 24.57
N LEU A 440 -19.72 -23.81 23.40
CA LEU A 440 -18.88 -22.73 22.87
C LEU A 440 -19.73 -21.46 22.66
N PRO A 441 -19.13 -20.25 22.82
CA PRO A 441 -19.82 -18.98 22.64
C PRO A 441 -20.23 -18.79 21.18
N TRP A 442 -21.46 -19.17 20.86
CA TRP A 442 -21.95 -19.28 19.49
C TRP A 442 -21.92 -17.96 18.72
N ARG A 443 -22.20 -16.83 19.37
CA ARG A 443 -22.18 -15.51 18.73
C ARG A 443 -20.79 -15.16 18.20
N MET A 444 -19.76 -15.32 19.03
CA MET A 444 -18.36 -15.08 18.64
C MET A 444 -17.91 -16.04 17.52
N LEU A 445 -18.28 -17.32 17.62
CA LEU A 445 -17.96 -18.31 16.58
C LEU A 445 -18.62 -17.99 15.24
N THR A 446 -19.88 -17.56 15.22
CA THR A 446 -20.56 -17.18 13.98
C THR A 446 -19.89 -15.97 13.33
N TYR A 447 -19.52 -14.93 14.08
CA TYR A 447 -18.81 -13.78 13.51
C TYR A 447 -17.44 -14.16 12.97
N LYS A 448 -16.71 -15.02 13.68
CA LYS A 448 -15.41 -15.49 13.23
C LYS A 448 -15.51 -16.37 11.98
N ALA A 449 -16.53 -17.23 11.90
CA ALA A 449 -16.77 -18.08 10.75
C ALA A 449 -17.26 -17.29 9.53
N LEU A 450 -18.02 -16.20 9.72
CA LEU A 450 -18.36 -15.31 8.62
C LEU A 450 -17.13 -14.59 8.07
N ASN A 451 -16.17 -14.22 8.94
CA ASN A 451 -14.89 -13.68 8.49
C ASN A 451 -14.10 -14.69 7.65
N THR A 452 -13.93 -15.91 8.14
CA THR A 452 -13.17 -16.94 7.40
C THR A 452 -13.85 -17.33 6.09
N PHE A 453 -15.19 -17.42 6.08
CA PHE A 453 -15.96 -17.71 4.88
C PHE A 453 -15.85 -16.63 3.80
N ILE A 454 -15.85 -15.36 4.23
CA ILE A 454 -15.62 -14.24 3.33
C ILE A 454 -14.20 -14.36 2.76
N ASP A 455 -13.18 -14.54 3.61
CA ASP A 455 -11.78 -14.67 3.17
C ASP A 455 -11.57 -15.82 2.17
N ASP A 456 -12.25 -16.95 2.36
CA ASP A 456 -12.23 -18.09 1.42
C ASP A 456 -12.83 -17.75 0.06
N MET A 457 -14.02 -17.13 0.06
CA MET A 457 -14.66 -16.67 -1.17
C MET A 457 -13.76 -15.66 -1.92
N PHE A 458 -13.06 -14.80 -1.19
CA PHE A 458 -12.09 -13.84 -1.76
C PHE A 458 -10.81 -14.49 -2.26
N ALA A 459 -10.31 -15.53 -1.57
CA ALA A 459 -9.16 -16.30 -2.01
C ALA A 459 -9.39 -16.96 -3.37
N PHE A 460 -10.64 -17.33 -3.70
CA PHE A 460 -11.01 -17.84 -5.03
C PHE A 460 -11.16 -16.75 -6.09
N VAL A 461 -11.61 -15.55 -5.72
CA VAL A 461 -11.87 -14.44 -6.64
C VAL A 461 -10.60 -13.64 -6.97
N ILE A 462 -9.71 -13.42 -6.01
CA ILE A 462 -8.46 -12.68 -6.19
C ILE A 462 -7.34 -13.67 -6.53
N LYS A 463 -6.43 -13.32 -7.46
CA LYS A 463 -5.20 -14.09 -7.74
C LYS A 463 -4.27 -14.07 -6.52
N MET A 464 -4.51 -14.96 -5.56
CA MET A 464 -3.62 -15.22 -4.43
C MET A 464 -2.80 -16.49 -4.67
N PRO A 465 -1.58 -16.61 -4.11
CA PRO A 465 -0.78 -17.82 -4.19
C PRO A 465 -1.59 -19.04 -3.73
N THR A 466 -1.54 -20.12 -4.51
CA THR A 466 -2.31 -21.36 -4.27
C THR A 466 -2.11 -21.92 -2.87
N MET A 467 -0.91 -21.76 -2.32
CA MET A 467 -0.56 -22.21 -0.97
C MET A 467 -1.31 -21.44 0.13
N TYR A 468 -1.54 -20.14 -0.07
CA TYR A 468 -2.34 -19.32 0.83
C TYR A 468 -3.82 -19.69 0.75
N ARG A 469 -4.34 -19.93 -0.46
CA ARG A 469 -5.73 -20.38 -0.69
C ARG A 469 -6.06 -21.67 0.07
N ILE A 470 -5.16 -22.65 0.04
CA ILE A 470 -5.31 -23.92 0.78
C ILE A 470 -5.30 -23.67 2.30
N GLY A 471 -4.53 -22.69 2.77
CA GLY A 471 -4.46 -22.29 4.17
C GLY A 471 -5.76 -21.70 4.71
N CYS A 472 -6.42 -20.81 3.96
CA CYS A 472 -7.72 -20.24 4.31
C CYS A 472 -8.82 -21.31 4.30
N PHE A 473 -8.89 -22.09 3.21
CA PHE A 473 -9.91 -23.12 3.01
C PHE A 473 -9.95 -24.21 4.09
N ARG A 474 -8.80 -24.44 4.74
CA ARG A 474 -8.67 -25.37 5.86
C ARG A 474 -9.60 -25.00 7.02
N ASP A 475 -9.67 -23.72 7.40
CA ASP A 475 -10.31 -23.31 8.65
C ASP A 475 -11.84 -23.42 8.51
N ASP A 476 -12.37 -23.16 7.30
CA ASP A 476 -13.78 -23.37 6.95
C ASP A 476 -14.18 -24.84 6.89
N ILE A 477 -13.37 -25.71 6.27
CA ILE A 477 -13.66 -27.17 6.27
C ILE A 477 -13.77 -27.69 7.71
N VAL A 478 -12.80 -27.32 8.56
CA VAL A 478 -12.80 -27.72 9.97
C VAL A 478 -14.03 -27.18 10.69
N PHE A 479 -14.44 -25.94 10.39
CA PHE A 479 -15.65 -25.33 10.93
C PHE A 479 -16.94 -26.06 10.48
N PHE A 480 -17.09 -26.42 9.21
CA PHE A 480 -18.26 -27.16 8.71
C PHE A 480 -18.35 -28.57 9.32
N ILE A 481 -17.22 -29.28 9.45
CA ILE A 481 -17.19 -30.58 10.13
C ILE A 481 -17.59 -30.42 11.61
N TYR A 482 -17.14 -29.36 12.27
CA TYR A 482 -17.55 -29.06 13.64
C TYR A 482 -19.07 -28.79 13.74
N LEU A 483 -19.65 -28.02 12.81
CA LEU A 483 -21.10 -27.80 12.75
C LEU A 483 -21.87 -29.11 12.56
N TYR A 484 -21.39 -29.98 11.67
CA TYR A 484 -21.98 -31.30 11.46
C TYR A 484 -21.92 -32.17 12.72
N GLN A 485 -20.78 -32.17 13.43
CA GLN A 485 -20.64 -32.88 14.70
C GLN A 485 -21.59 -32.36 15.77
N ARG A 486 -21.79 -31.04 15.85
CA ARG A 486 -22.75 -30.43 16.77
C ARG A 486 -24.20 -30.79 16.43
N TRP A 487 -24.52 -31.02 15.16
CA TRP A 487 -25.85 -31.45 14.75
C TRP A 487 -26.16 -32.88 15.20
N ILE A 488 -25.18 -33.80 15.11
CA ILE A 488 -25.38 -35.22 15.45
C ILE A 488 -25.13 -35.55 16.94
N TYR A 489 -24.30 -34.79 17.64
CA TYR A 489 -23.94 -35.02 19.05
C TYR A 489 -24.58 -34.01 19.99
N ARG A 490 -24.98 -34.45 21.20
CA ARG A 490 -25.56 -33.57 22.21
C ARG A 490 -24.51 -32.60 22.78
N VAL A 491 -24.92 -31.36 23.02
CA VAL A 491 -24.08 -30.33 23.65
C VAL A 491 -23.99 -30.59 25.15
N ASP A 492 -22.78 -30.81 25.64
CA ASP A 492 -22.50 -31.01 27.06
C ASP A 492 -22.11 -29.68 27.72
N MET A 493 -22.98 -29.19 28.59
CA MET A 493 -22.83 -27.92 29.31
C MET A 493 -21.85 -28.01 30.49
N LYS A 494 -21.59 -29.22 31.02
CA LYS A 494 -20.67 -29.44 32.14
C LYS A 494 -19.23 -29.61 31.69
N ARG A 495 -19.03 -29.99 30.43
CA ARG A 495 -17.71 -30.15 29.83
C ARG A 495 -17.04 -28.80 29.65
N VAL A 496 -15.85 -28.66 30.21
CA VAL A 496 -14.99 -27.50 29.97
C VAL A 496 -14.62 -27.46 28.49
N ASN A 497 -14.86 -26.32 27.86
CA ASN A 497 -14.52 -26.09 26.47
C ASN A 497 -13.03 -25.71 26.31
N GLU A 498 -12.59 -25.51 25.07
CA GLU A 498 -11.20 -25.15 24.74
C GLU A 498 -10.76 -23.80 25.29
N PHE A 499 -11.71 -22.98 25.72
CA PHE A 499 -11.49 -21.68 26.36
C PHE A 499 -11.49 -21.76 27.89
N GLY A 500 -11.45 -22.97 28.46
CA GLY A 500 -11.42 -23.18 29.90
C GLY A 500 -12.74 -22.83 30.60
N THR A 501 -13.86 -22.70 29.86
CA THR A 501 -15.18 -22.40 30.42
C THR A 501 -16.17 -23.53 30.21
N SER A 502 -16.99 -23.85 31.20
CA SER A 502 -18.16 -24.70 31.01
C SER A 502 -19.39 -23.84 30.67
N GLY A 503 -20.42 -24.43 30.07
CA GLY A 503 -21.70 -23.75 29.86
C GLY A 503 -22.37 -23.35 31.17
N VAL A 504 -22.06 -24.05 32.27
CA VAL A 504 -22.54 -23.71 33.62
C VAL A 504 -21.88 -22.42 34.14
N ASP A 505 -20.58 -22.24 33.90
CA ASP A 505 -19.84 -21.03 34.31
C ASP A 505 -20.31 -19.79 33.55
N GLU A 506 -20.64 -19.95 32.27
CA GLU A 506 -21.14 -18.87 31.42
C GLU A 506 -22.54 -18.40 31.82
N VAL A 507 -23.45 -19.35 32.11
CA VAL A 507 -24.78 -19.06 32.64
C VAL A 507 -24.69 -18.35 34.00
N ALA A 508 -23.78 -18.78 34.88
CA ALA A 508 -23.56 -18.14 36.17
C ALA A 508 -22.99 -16.71 36.03
N ARG A 509 -22.08 -16.44 35.08
CA ARG A 509 -21.58 -15.09 34.80
C ARG A 509 -22.66 -14.16 34.23
N ASN A 510 -23.44 -14.63 33.25
CA ASN A 510 -24.52 -13.83 32.66
C ASN A 510 -25.59 -13.46 33.69
N GLN A 511 -25.87 -14.35 34.65
CA GLN A 511 -26.75 -14.06 35.78
C GLN A 511 -26.17 -13.02 36.74
N LYS A 512 -24.85 -13.01 37.00
CA LYS A 512 -24.19 -11.96 37.81
C LYS A 512 -24.24 -10.61 37.13
N VAL A 513 -23.85 -10.53 35.86
CA VAL A 513 -23.87 -9.26 35.07
C VAL A 513 -25.28 -8.67 35.01
N THR A 514 -26.31 -9.51 34.84
CA THR A 514 -27.71 -9.06 34.83
C THR A 514 -28.16 -8.53 36.19
N LYS A 515 -27.65 -9.09 37.30
CA LYS A 515 -27.93 -8.60 38.66
C LYS A 515 -27.21 -7.28 38.93
N ASP A 516 -25.93 -7.17 38.59
CA ASP A 516 -25.13 -5.95 38.78
C ASP A 516 -25.68 -4.79 37.92
N SER A 517 -26.10 -5.06 36.68
CA SER A 517 -26.72 -4.06 35.80
C SER A 517 -28.05 -3.55 36.36
N ARG A 518 -28.85 -4.44 36.97
CA ARG A 518 -30.11 -4.06 37.64
C ARG A 518 -29.85 -3.26 38.92
N GLN A 519 -28.82 -3.61 39.69
CA GLN A 519 -28.41 -2.84 40.86
C GLN A 519 -27.93 -1.43 40.50
N LEU A 520 -27.10 -1.28 39.46
CA LEU A 520 -26.66 0.03 38.95
C LEU A 520 -27.81 0.88 38.42
N THR A 521 -28.81 0.24 37.77
CA THR A 521 -30.04 0.92 37.32
C THR A 521 -30.92 1.35 38.51
N GLN A 522 -30.94 0.58 39.59
CA GLN A 522 -31.66 0.94 40.83
C GLN A 522 -30.95 2.05 41.60
N GLU A 523 -29.63 2.00 41.71
CA GLU A 523 -28.81 2.99 42.40
C GLU A 523 -28.84 4.35 41.68
N SER A 524 -28.86 4.34 40.34
CA SER A 524 -29.08 5.56 39.55
C SER A 524 -30.53 6.09 39.63
N ALA A 525 -31.53 5.24 39.82
CA ALA A 525 -32.91 5.66 40.03
C ALA A 525 -33.12 6.30 41.42
N ASP A 526 -32.47 5.77 42.48
CA ASP A 526 -32.52 6.34 43.84
C ASP A 526 -31.81 7.71 43.90
N LEU A 527 -30.67 7.87 43.23
CA LEU A 527 -29.94 9.15 43.16
C LEU A 527 -30.72 10.27 42.43
N THR A 528 -31.77 9.93 41.67
CA THR A 528 -32.59 10.92 40.94
C THR A 528 -33.78 11.40 41.77
N GLN A 529 -34.10 10.77 42.90
CA GLN A 529 -35.25 11.14 43.75
C GLN A 529 -34.91 12.04 44.95
N GLU A 530 -33.63 12.20 45.32
CA GLU A 530 -33.21 13.12 46.38
C GLU A 530 -32.59 14.42 45.81
N SER A 531 -33.44 15.36 45.41
CA SER A 531 -33.10 16.80 45.34
C SER A 531 -34.38 17.64 45.57
N PRO A 532 -34.35 18.73 46.35
CA PRO A 532 -35.56 19.30 46.97
C PRO A 532 -36.33 20.24 46.01
N GLN A 533 -37.67 20.13 46.03
CA GLN A 533 -38.61 20.93 45.24
C GLN A 533 -38.60 22.43 45.64
N SER A 534 -38.52 23.29 44.63
CA SER A 534 -38.67 24.75 44.68
C SER A 534 -40.14 25.20 44.78
N ALA A 535 -40.42 26.17 45.67
CA ALA A 535 -41.72 26.84 45.82
C ALA A 535 -42.06 27.76 44.60
N PRO A 536 -43.35 28.06 44.33
CA PRO A 536 -43.78 28.78 43.12
C PRO A 536 -43.72 30.31 43.30
N VAL A 537 -43.42 31.03 42.21
CA VAL A 537 -43.33 32.50 42.13
C VAL A 537 -44.60 33.07 41.50
N ASP A 538 -45.18 34.06 42.17
CA ASP A 538 -46.38 34.84 41.81
C ASP A 538 -46.00 36.02 40.89
N PRO A 539 -46.77 36.38 39.83
CA PRO A 539 -46.38 37.42 38.88
C PRO A 539 -47.23 38.69 39.09
N ASP A 540 -46.80 39.60 39.95
CA ASP A 540 -47.20 41.02 39.90
C ASP A 540 -46.40 41.85 40.93
N ALA A 541 -45.41 42.63 40.46
CA ALA A 541 -44.95 43.86 41.12
C ALA A 541 -43.93 44.61 40.26
N ASP A 542 -44.34 45.79 39.78
CA ASP A 542 -43.55 46.77 39.03
C ASP A 542 -42.46 47.48 39.88
N ILE A 543 -41.31 47.70 39.22
CA ILE A 543 -40.48 48.92 39.17
C ILE A 543 -40.19 49.70 40.48
N LYS A 544 -38.91 49.72 40.91
CA LYS A 544 -38.11 50.96 41.07
C LYS A 544 -36.60 50.71 41.28
N SER A 545 -35.82 51.58 40.65
CA SER A 545 -34.36 51.69 40.50
C SER A 545 -33.60 52.09 41.79
N PRO A 546 -32.25 51.95 41.84
CA PRO A 546 -31.46 51.94 43.07
C PRO A 546 -30.89 53.33 43.45
N ILE A 547 -30.97 53.67 44.73
CA ILE A 547 -30.15 54.70 45.39
C ILE A 547 -29.85 54.17 46.80
N ASP A 548 -28.62 53.75 47.09
CA ASP A 548 -27.75 54.55 47.96
C ASP A 548 -26.27 54.14 47.91
N LYS A 549 -25.45 55.13 48.15
CA LYS A 549 -23.98 55.21 48.07
C LYS A 549 -23.35 55.07 49.47
N LYS A 550 -22.03 54.75 49.47
CA LYS A 550 -20.97 55.00 50.50
C LYS A 550 -20.91 54.04 51.69
N GLU A 551 -19.77 53.70 52.28
CA GLU A 551 -18.33 54.08 52.27
C GLU A 551 -17.61 52.82 52.82
N ASP A 552 -16.48 52.33 52.29
CA ASP A 552 -15.09 52.79 52.50
C ASP A 552 -14.15 52.19 51.45
#